data_AF-A0A377U0G5-F1
#
_entry.id   AF-A0A377U0G5-F1
#
_cell.length_a   1.000
_cell.length_b   1.000
_cell.length_c   1.000
_cell.angle_alpha   90.00
_cell.angle_beta   90.00
_cell.angle_gamma   90.00
#
_symmetry.space_group_name_H-M   'P 1'
#
loop_
_entity.id
_entity.type
_entity.pdbx_description
1 polymer ?
#
loop_
_entity_poly.entity_id
_entity_poly.type
_entity_poly.pdbx_seq_one_letter_code
_entity_poly.pdbx_strand_id
1 'polypeptide(L)'
;MNLYSQGIDPELRFEQMNRVVEVVENCNQIPVHPRHPWAGSLAYTAFSGSHQDAIKKGFDARQPGDPWQMPYLPIDPQDIGCSYEAVIRVNSQSGRAAAPGLSNKIMV
;
A
#
# COMPACT_ATOMS: atom_id res chain seq x y z
N MET A 1 -10.79 -10.17 4.31
CA MET A 1 -9.32 -10.17 4.20
C MET A 1 -8.58 -10.67 5.44
N ASN A 2 -9.04 -10.42 6.68
CA ASN A 2 -8.35 -10.96 7.86
C ASN A 2 -8.23 -12.50 7.87
N LEU A 3 -9.29 -13.22 7.50
CA LEU A 3 -9.25 -14.68 7.33
C LEU A 3 -8.27 -15.09 6.23
N TYR A 4 -8.37 -14.43 5.07
CA TYR A 4 -7.49 -14.64 3.93
C TYR A 4 -6.00 -14.49 4.31
N SER A 5 -5.63 -13.45 5.06
CA SER A 5 -4.25 -13.23 5.51
C SER A 5 -3.72 -14.32 6.45
N GLN A 6 -4.60 -15.16 7.00
CA GLN A 6 -4.27 -16.30 7.85
C GLN A 6 -4.38 -17.64 7.11
N GLY A 7 -4.60 -17.62 5.79
CA GLY A 7 -4.75 -18.82 4.96
C GLY A 7 -6.13 -19.49 5.07
N ILE A 8 -7.13 -18.83 5.64
CA ILE A 8 -8.51 -19.34 5.75
C ILE A 8 -9.33 -18.77 4.59
N ASP A 9 -10.01 -19.63 3.82
CA ASP A 9 -10.91 -19.19 2.74
C ASP A 9 -12.09 -18.39 3.33
N PRO A 10 -12.24 -17.10 2.99
CA PRO A 10 -13.35 -16.27 3.49
C PRO A 10 -14.69 -16.50 2.76
N GLU A 11 -14.76 -17.41 1.78
CA GLU A 11 -15.93 -17.64 0.90
C GLU A 11 -16.40 -16.39 0.13
N LEU A 12 -15.54 -15.36 0.09
CA LEU A 12 -15.78 -14.09 -0.56
C LEU A 12 -14.50 -13.66 -1.31
N ARG A 13 -14.65 -13.19 -2.54
CA ARG A 13 -13.51 -12.86 -3.42
C ARG A 13 -13.37 -11.34 -3.54
N PHE A 14 -12.14 -10.86 -3.40
CA PHE A 14 -11.79 -9.43 -3.46
C PHE A 14 -10.74 -9.14 -4.53
N GLU A 15 -10.76 -9.88 -5.63
CA GLU A 15 -9.78 -9.82 -6.74
C GLU A 15 -9.64 -8.42 -7.36
N GLN A 16 -10.61 -7.53 -7.16
CA GLN A 16 -10.62 -6.15 -7.66
C GLN A 16 -10.97 -5.16 -6.54
N MET A 17 -10.09 -5.03 -5.54
CA MET A 17 -10.29 -4.13 -4.39
C MET A 17 -10.57 -2.68 -4.82
N ASN A 18 -9.85 -2.18 -5.83
CA ASN A 18 -10.07 -0.82 -6.36
C ASN A 18 -11.51 -0.61 -6.85
N ARG A 19 -12.11 -1.63 -7.48
CA ARG A 19 -13.50 -1.59 -7.93
C ARG A 19 -14.47 -1.60 -6.75
N VAL A 20 -14.16 -2.37 -5.71
CA VAL A 20 -14.96 -2.39 -4.46
C VAL A 20 -14.96 -1.01 -3.81
N VAL A 21 -13.79 -0.38 -3.69
CA VAL A 21 -13.65 1.00 -3.17
C VAL A 21 -14.49 1.96 -4.00
N GLU A 22 -14.34 1.94 -5.33
CA GLU A 22 -15.09 2.80 -6.24
C GLU A 22 -16.60 2.67 -6.03
N VAL A 23 -17.13 1.45 -5.96
CA VAL A 23 -18.56 1.19 -5.73
C VAL A 23 -19.00 1.71 -4.36
N VAL A 24 -18.23 1.44 -3.30
CA VAL A 24 -18.56 1.88 -1.93
C VAL A 24 -18.57 3.40 -1.81
N GLU A 25 -17.58 4.08 -2.38
CA GLU A 25 -17.52 5.55 -2.41
C GLU A 25 -18.65 6.14 -3.23
N ASN A 26 -18.96 5.56 -4.40
CA ASN A 26 -20.08 6.00 -5.24
C ASN A 26 -21.44 5.84 -4.55
N CYS A 27 -21.66 4.76 -3.82
CA CYS A 27 -22.92 4.54 -3.11
C CYS A 27 -23.07 5.44 -1.88
N ASN A 28 -21.99 5.62 -1.11
CA ASN A 28 -22.05 6.27 0.19
C ASN A 28 -21.73 7.76 0.15
N GLN A 29 -21.13 8.25 -0.93
CA GLN A 29 -20.62 9.62 -1.05
C GLN A 29 -19.61 9.98 0.06
N ILE A 30 -18.89 8.97 0.57
CA ILE A 30 -17.89 9.08 1.63
C ILE A 30 -16.62 8.38 1.13
N PRO A 31 -15.46 9.05 1.15
CA PRO A 31 -14.21 8.45 0.71
C PRO A 31 -13.72 7.38 1.71
N VAL A 32 -13.10 6.32 1.18
CA VAL A 32 -12.36 5.35 1.97
C VAL A 32 -11.10 6.01 2.50
N HIS A 33 -10.88 5.88 3.81
CA HIS A 33 -9.72 6.49 4.45
C HIS A 33 -8.40 5.93 3.86
N PRO A 34 -7.36 6.76 3.61
CA PRO A 34 -6.09 6.27 3.04
C PRO A 34 -5.41 5.14 3.81
N ARG A 35 -5.69 5.02 5.12
CA ARG A 35 -5.19 3.94 5.99
C ARG A 35 -6.23 2.87 6.31
N HIS A 36 -7.35 2.84 5.58
CA HIS A 36 -8.35 1.79 5.76
C HIS A 36 -7.67 0.43 5.49
N PRO A 37 -7.83 -0.57 6.39
CA PRO A 37 -7.20 -1.87 6.18
C PRO A 37 -7.55 -2.45 4.81
N TRP A 38 -6.55 -2.97 4.10
CA TRP A 38 -6.66 -3.63 2.79
C TRP A 38 -7.03 -2.72 1.60
N ALA A 39 -7.90 -1.73 1.80
CA ALA A 39 -8.51 -0.95 0.73
C ALA A 39 -8.03 0.51 0.66
N GLY A 40 -7.32 0.98 1.70
CA GLY A 40 -6.77 2.33 1.73
C GLY A 40 -5.62 2.49 0.75
N SER A 41 -5.51 3.67 0.13
CA SER A 41 -4.46 3.99 -0.85
C SER A 41 -3.03 3.87 -0.32
N LEU A 42 -2.83 3.89 1.00
CA LEU A 42 -1.53 3.74 1.66
C LEU A 42 -1.31 2.36 2.28
N ALA A 43 -2.22 1.40 2.08
CA ALA A 43 -2.17 0.09 2.71
C ALA A 43 -0.96 -0.75 2.27
N TYR A 44 -0.44 -0.51 1.07
CA TYR A 44 0.66 -1.26 0.46
C TYR A 44 1.85 -0.37 0.09
N THR A 45 2.00 0.76 0.79
CA THR A 45 3.05 1.75 0.51
C THR A 45 4.16 1.70 1.56
N ALA A 46 5.41 1.57 1.14
CA ALA A 46 6.58 1.70 2.01
C ALA A 46 7.26 3.06 1.83
N PHE A 47 7.33 3.83 2.91
CA PHE A 47 8.00 5.15 2.94
C PHE A 47 9.42 5.10 3.50
N SER A 48 9.77 4.05 4.25
CA SER A 48 11.11 3.90 4.83
C SER A 48 12.00 3.12 3.88
N GLY A 49 13.21 3.64 3.62
CA GLY A 49 14.22 2.92 2.83
C GLY A 49 14.58 1.55 3.43
N SER A 50 14.57 1.40 4.75
CA SER A 50 14.79 0.09 5.39
C SER A 50 13.66 -0.91 5.12
N HIS A 51 12.40 -0.44 5.10
CA HIS A 51 11.27 -1.30 4.74
C HIS A 51 11.34 -1.67 3.26
N GLN A 52 11.67 -0.71 2.38
CA GLN A 52 11.82 -0.93 0.95
C GLN A 52 12.93 -1.96 0.65
N ASP A 53 14.09 -1.86 1.32
CA ASP A 53 15.19 -2.82 1.19
C ASP A 53 14.79 -4.22 1.66
N ALA A 54 14.10 -4.33 2.81
CA ALA A 54 13.62 -5.61 3.31
C ALA A 54 12.60 -6.26 2.37
N ILE A 55 11.65 -5.48 1.83
CA ILE A 55 10.67 -5.94 0.85
C ILE A 55 11.38 -6.39 -0.42
N LYS A 56 12.35 -5.61 -0.92
CA LYS A 56 13.13 -5.98 -2.10
C LYS A 56 13.85 -7.32 -1.91
N LYS A 57 14.55 -7.50 -0.79
CA LYS A 57 15.20 -8.78 -0.44
C LYS A 57 14.20 -9.94 -0.35
N GLY A 58 13.00 -9.68 0.17
CA GLY A 58 11.92 -10.66 0.19
C GLY A 58 11.49 -11.09 -1.22
N PHE A 59 11.34 -10.15 -2.15
CA PHE A 59 11.04 -10.46 -3.55
C PHE A 59 12.19 -11.20 -4.25
N ASP A 60 13.45 -10.78 -4.03
CA ASP A 60 14.62 -11.40 -4.65
C ASP A 60 14.85 -12.86 -4.16
N ALA A 61 14.46 -13.18 -2.93
CA ALA A 61 14.64 -14.51 -2.34
C ALA A 61 13.51 -15.51 -2.66
N ARG A 62 12.34 -15.03 -3.08
CA ARG A 62 11.15 -15.87 -3.27
C ARG A 62 11.18 -16.60 -4.63
N GLN A 63 10.72 -17.85 -4.64
CA GLN A 63 10.51 -18.65 -5.85
C GLN A 63 9.02 -18.77 -6.20
N PRO A 64 8.69 -19.02 -7.49
CA PRO A 64 7.32 -19.31 -7.88
C PRO A 64 6.73 -20.49 -7.10
N GLY A 65 5.56 -20.31 -6.50
CA GLY A 65 4.87 -21.34 -5.71
C GLY A 65 5.16 -21.31 -4.21
N ASP A 66 6.14 -20.51 -3.75
CA ASP A 66 6.40 -20.36 -2.32
C ASP A 66 5.20 -19.73 -1.58
N PRO A 67 4.93 -20.10 -0.32
CA PRO A 67 3.99 -19.36 0.52
C PRO A 67 4.37 -17.87 0.59
N TRP A 68 3.37 -17.00 0.75
CA TRP A 68 3.64 -15.58 0.94
C TRP A 68 4.38 -15.34 2.25
N GLN A 69 5.61 -14.82 2.17
CA GLN A 69 6.51 -14.54 3.29
C GLN A 69 7.23 -13.21 3.06
N MET A 70 6.46 -12.12 2.92
CA MET A 70 7.00 -10.81 2.61
C MET A 70 7.10 -9.93 3.88
N PRO A 71 8.26 -9.33 4.17
CA PRO A 71 8.39 -8.36 5.26
C PRO A 71 7.43 -7.18 5.04
N TYR A 72 6.72 -6.78 6.09
CA TYR A 72 5.82 -5.60 6.12
C TYR A 72 4.60 -5.65 5.18
N LEU A 73 4.47 -6.64 4.30
CA LEU A 73 3.30 -6.85 3.45
C LEU A 73 2.56 -8.12 3.92
N PRO A 74 1.40 -8.00 4.58
CA PRO A 74 0.71 -9.15 5.18
C PRO A 74 0.12 -10.12 4.14
N ILE A 75 -0.13 -9.66 2.92
CA ILE A 75 -0.62 -10.44 1.77
C ILE A 75 0.07 -9.94 0.50
N ASP A 76 -0.01 -10.70 -0.59
CA ASP A 76 0.37 -10.20 -1.91
C ASP A 76 -0.69 -9.15 -2.35
N PRO A 77 -0.31 -7.88 -2.60
CA PRO A 77 -1.26 -6.89 -3.09
C PRO A 77 -1.92 -7.30 -4.41
N GLN A 78 -1.23 -8.10 -5.23
CA GLN A 78 -1.75 -8.56 -6.52
C GLN A 78 -2.96 -9.50 -6.36
N ASP A 79 -3.06 -10.25 -5.25
CA ASP A 79 -4.18 -11.15 -4.97
C ASP A 79 -5.53 -10.43 -4.93
N ILE A 80 -5.53 -9.13 -4.69
CA ILE A 80 -6.73 -8.29 -4.62
C ILE A 80 -6.74 -7.15 -5.66
N GLY A 81 -5.88 -7.24 -6.68
CA GLY A 81 -5.81 -6.24 -7.74
C GLY A 81 -5.20 -4.90 -7.29
N CYS A 82 -4.41 -4.91 -6.22
CA CYS A 82 -3.61 -3.78 -5.75
C CYS A 82 -2.14 -3.95 -6.16
N SER A 83 -1.31 -2.95 -5.86
CA SER A 83 0.13 -2.98 -6.13
C SER A 83 0.92 -2.43 -4.96
N TYR A 84 2.13 -2.96 -4.75
CA TYR A 84 3.08 -2.41 -3.81
C TYR A 84 3.71 -1.14 -4.38
N GLU A 85 3.78 -0.08 -3.57
CA GLU A 85 4.40 1.19 -3.94
C GLU A 85 5.58 1.54 -3.03
N ALA A 86 6.75 1.77 -3.63
CA ALA A 86 7.94 2.29 -2.96
C ALA A 86 8.03 3.80 -3.19
N VAL A 87 7.65 4.61 -2.20
CA VAL A 87 7.71 6.07 -2.32
C VAL A 87 9.07 6.58 -1.86
N ILE A 88 9.83 7.18 -2.78
CA ILE A 88 11.09 7.85 -2.48
C ILE A 88 10.81 9.34 -2.25
N ARG A 89 11.12 9.83 -1.05
CA ARG A 89 11.04 11.27 -0.77
C ARG A 89 12.28 11.95 -1.34
N VAL A 90 12.15 12.62 -2.50
CA VAL A 90 13.20 13.49 -3.01
C VAL A 90 13.16 14.79 -2.22
N ASN A 91 14.11 15.00 -1.32
CA ASN A 91 14.26 16.30 -0.65
C ASN A 91 14.96 17.24 -1.64
N SER A 92 14.21 18.13 -2.29
CA SER A 92 14.79 19.27 -3.01
C SER A 92 15.30 20.31 -2.01
N GLN A 93 16.40 19.99 -1.33
CA GLN A 93 17.08 20.89 -0.40
C GLN A 93 18.09 21.78 -1.15
N SER A 94 17.68 22.41 -2.25
CA SER A 94 18.47 23.45 -2.93
C SER A 94 17.87 24.82 -2.65
N GLY A 95 18.26 25.38 -1.49
CA GLY A 95 18.21 26.82 -1.19
C GLY A 95 16.84 27.50 -1.21
N ARG A 96 16.11 27.49 -0.08
CA ARG A 96 15.14 28.55 0.21
C ARG A 96 15.30 29.05 1.63
N ALA A 97 15.66 30.33 1.71
CA ALA A 97 15.55 31.17 2.89
C ALA A 97 14.14 31.01 3.51
N ALA A 98 14.10 31.01 4.84
CA ALA A 98 12.88 30.96 5.61
C ALA A 98 11.98 32.17 5.28
N ALA A 99 10.79 31.89 4.73
CA ALA A 99 9.65 32.78 4.79
C ALA A 99 8.50 31.99 5.44
N PRO A 100 7.79 32.54 6.44
CA PRO A 100 6.76 31.81 7.17
C PRO A 100 5.53 31.64 6.27
N GLY A 101 5.12 30.39 6.00
CA GLY A 101 3.84 30.12 5.34
C GLY A 101 3.80 29.03 4.26
N LEU A 102 4.80 28.17 4.10
CA LEU A 102 4.75 27.08 3.11
C LEU A 102 4.36 25.74 3.73
N SER A 103 3.11 25.35 3.46
CA SER A 103 2.54 24.03 3.71
C SER A 103 3.42 22.94 3.11
N ASN A 104 3.77 21.94 3.91
CA ASN A 104 4.41 20.70 3.46
C ASN A 104 3.46 19.95 2.51
N LYS A 105 3.56 20.23 1.21
CA LYS A 105 2.99 19.34 0.19
C LYS A 105 3.92 18.16 0.02
N ILE A 106 3.48 17.00 0.48
CA ILE A 106 3.90 15.73 -0.12
C ILE A 106 3.33 15.80 -1.54
N MET A 107 4.18 15.94 -2.55
CA MET A 107 3.77 15.72 -3.93
C MET A 107 3.53 14.22 -4.08
N VAL A 108 2.26 13.90 -4.28
CA VAL A 108 1.76 12.62 -4.81
C VAL A 108 2.01 12.62 -6.31
#